data_AF-A0A371P4M0-F1
#
_entry.id   AF-A0A371P4M0-F1
#
_cell.length_a   1.000
_cell.length_b   1.000
_cell.length_c   1.000
_cell.angle_alpha   90.00
_cell.angle_beta   90.00
_cell.angle_gamma   90.00
#
_symmetry.space_group_name_H-M   'P 1'
#
loop_
_entity.id
_entity.type
_entity.pdbx_description
1 polymer ?
#
loop_
_entity_poly.entity_id
_entity_poly.type
_entity_poly.pdbx_seq_one_letter_code
_entity_poly.pdbx_strand_id
1 'polypeptide(L)'
;MSLTTRTRRGLAGAIATVLASSGLIALASPSQAAPQDVTDASLVWNLNDEQGGGAFAGGCNFLSAGTAGNTQSSRMWTAADGFYKAIDGNVRIEKPGRTSPWVTPIWQTKCLDRNGTAVSASNAASKTENRVRLSAGTGSFDASDGSGTISWTGSFTSAFYGGMTYWTATNPKLVVLPNDTATLTADLSGYGAASSQDPGADPTKWETLAPRTVTLATFTEANITANGFTGTTAYRGVPVETGTGTAQNTTVSGWGSFPQQFVDFQKQTGQSSYWYSSGGPRDAAKPAGPVSVTFGTPEPLPADTAPIVVTPTPTPTPAPAPAPAPAVKAGTAKPVVKVSKRPTSKKAGKATITVRSTASGTKPSGRARVTITKGKSKKTVTVTIKNGKATVKLPKLKKGTWKLRIAYAGSTTQAPATSKTYKVKSS
;
A
#
# COMPACT_ATOMS: atom_id res chain seq x y z
N MET A 1 108.39 2.21 -14.23
CA MET A 1 107.98 3.56 -13.81
C MET A 1 106.93 3.37 -12.71
N SER A 2 107.22 3.64 -11.44
CA SER A 2 107.24 4.97 -10.76
C SER A 2 105.84 5.34 -10.25
N LEU A 3 105.59 5.96 -9.08
CA LEU A 3 106.32 6.35 -7.84
C LEU A 3 105.21 6.84 -6.85
N THR A 4 105.15 6.66 -5.51
CA THR A 4 105.98 6.00 -4.46
C THR A 4 105.11 5.76 -3.17
N THR A 5 105.68 5.17 -2.10
CA THR A 5 105.44 5.31 -0.61
C THR A 5 104.21 6.09 -0.03
N ARG A 6 103.70 5.86 1.21
CA ARG A 6 104.37 5.40 2.46
C ARG A 6 103.40 4.88 3.55
N THR A 7 103.97 4.16 4.53
CA THR A 7 103.37 3.59 5.75
C THR A 7 102.79 4.57 6.78
N ARG A 8 101.78 4.15 7.58
CA ARG A 8 101.83 3.92 9.06
C ARG A 8 100.45 3.44 9.58
N ARG A 9 100.36 2.24 10.17
CA ARG A 9 100.46 1.89 11.61
C ARG A 9 99.28 2.37 12.48
N GLY A 10 98.47 1.39 12.95
CA GLY A 10 97.49 1.51 14.04
C GLY A 10 96.90 0.13 14.35
N LEU A 11 97.39 -0.55 15.39
CA LEU A 11 97.00 -1.92 15.75
C LEU A 11 96.54 -1.93 17.21
N ALA A 12 95.33 -2.45 17.48
CA ALA A 12 94.77 -2.64 18.83
C ALA A 12 93.73 -3.78 18.83
N GLY A 13 93.37 -4.30 20.01
CA GLY A 13 92.65 -5.57 20.23
C GLY A 13 91.43 -5.83 19.32
N ALA A 14 91.22 -7.02 18.73
CA ALA A 14 91.37 -8.41 19.19
C ALA A 14 90.17 -8.95 20.02
N ILE A 15 89.68 -10.12 19.58
CA ILE A 15 88.71 -11.03 20.23
C ILE A 15 87.24 -10.55 20.29
N ALA A 16 86.43 -11.06 19.37
CA ALA A 16 85.03 -11.41 19.64
C ALA A 16 84.60 -12.63 18.79
N THR A 17 83.88 -13.53 19.44
CA THR A 17 83.33 -14.83 19.04
C THR A 17 82.82 -14.99 17.60
N VAL A 18 83.10 -16.14 16.98
CA VAL A 18 82.29 -16.65 15.86
C VAL A 18 80.93 -17.09 16.40
N LEU A 19 79.86 -16.56 15.82
CA LEU A 19 78.49 -17.06 15.95
C LEU A 19 77.91 -17.16 14.55
N ALA A 20 77.30 -18.32 14.23
CA ALA A 20 76.85 -18.61 12.88
C ALA A 20 75.68 -17.71 12.48
N SER A 21 75.85 -16.95 11.38
CA SER A 21 74.80 -16.15 10.77
C SER A 21 73.80 -17.03 10.01
N SER A 22 72.96 -17.75 10.76
CA SER A 22 71.79 -18.46 10.21
C SER A 22 70.92 -17.47 9.45
N GLY A 23 70.90 -17.60 8.11
CA GLY A 23 70.19 -16.71 7.20
C GLY A 23 68.67 -16.87 7.29
N LEU A 24 68.07 -16.33 8.36
CA LEU A 24 66.63 -16.13 8.47
C LEU A 24 66.21 -15.05 7.44
N ILE A 25 65.86 -15.51 6.24
CA ILE A 25 65.03 -14.73 5.32
C ILE A 25 63.68 -14.59 6.02
N ALA A 26 63.51 -13.48 6.75
CA ALA A 26 62.24 -13.08 7.30
C ALA A 26 61.31 -12.74 6.12
N LEU A 27 60.55 -13.74 5.67
CA LEU A 27 59.40 -13.53 4.82
C LEU A 27 58.44 -12.64 5.61
N ALA A 28 58.46 -11.34 5.31
CA ALA A 28 57.50 -10.40 5.85
C ALA A 28 56.12 -10.80 5.33
N SER A 29 55.35 -11.48 6.18
CA SER A 29 53.92 -11.71 5.93
C SER A 29 53.29 -10.38 5.52
N PRO A 30 52.44 -10.35 4.47
CA PRO A 30 51.74 -9.12 4.11
C PRO A 30 50.98 -8.64 5.34
N SER A 31 51.28 -7.42 5.78
CA SER A 31 50.63 -6.82 6.93
C SER A 31 49.15 -6.62 6.60
N GLN A 32 48.30 -7.54 7.03
CA GLN A 32 46.86 -7.32 7.06
C GLN A 32 46.63 -6.00 7.80
N ALA A 33 45.91 -5.08 7.17
CA ALA A 33 45.50 -3.86 7.84
C ALA A 33 44.56 -4.26 8.99
N ALA A 34 44.82 -3.80 10.20
CA ALA A 34 43.89 -4.06 11.29
C ALA A 34 42.52 -3.45 10.95
N PRO A 35 41.39 -4.11 11.30
CA PRO A 35 40.06 -3.54 11.12
C PRO A 35 39.97 -2.13 11.70
N GLN A 36 39.45 -1.20 10.91
CA GLN A 36 39.30 0.19 11.30
C GLN A 36 38.02 0.36 12.14
N ASP A 37 38.16 0.96 13.31
CA ASP A 37 37.04 1.34 14.16
C ASP A 37 36.14 2.39 13.49
N VAL A 38 34.83 2.23 13.66
CA VAL A 38 33.77 3.14 13.23
C VAL A 38 33.04 3.63 14.47
N THR A 39 33.06 4.95 14.71
CA THR A 39 32.53 5.57 15.93
C THR A 39 31.33 6.49 15.72
N ASP A 40 31.10 6.96 14.49
CA ASP A 40 29.88 7.69 14.11
C ASP A 40 29.51 7.36 12.65
N ALA A 41 28.78 6.26 12.46
CA ALA A 41 28.14 5.93 11.20
C ALA A 41 26.70 6.46 11.16
N SER A 42 26.29 7.00 10.01
CA SER A 42 24.90 7.31 9.69
C SER A 42 24.31 6.29 8.71
N LEU A 43 23.38 5.46 9.17
CA LEU A 43 22.51 4.63 8.33
C LEU A 43 21.37 5.49 7.77
N VAL A 44 21.11 5.42 6.46
CA VAL A 44 20.05 6.17 5.77
C VAL A 44 19.27 5.25 4.84
N TRP A 45 17.94 5.20 4.99
CA TRP A 45 17.07 4.33 4.18
C TRP A 45 15.64 4.87 4.06
N ASN A 46 15.02 4.74 2.88
CA ASN A 46 13.60 5.07 2.66
C ASN A 46 12.65 3.87 2.79
N LEU A 47 13.17 2.65 3.02
CA LEU A 47 12.47 1.37 2.88
C LEU A 47 12.06 1.11 1.43
N ASN A 48 11.03 1.79 0.94
CA ASN A 48 10.61 1.82 -0.47
C ASN A 48 9.83 3.12 -0.76
N ASP A 49 9.36 3.32 -1.99
CA ASP A 49 8.54 4.50 -2.32
C ASP A 49 7.12 4.42 -1.73
N GLU A 50 6.63 3.20 -1.46
CA GLU A 50 5.31 2.96 -0.85
C GLU A 50 5.23 3.42 0.61
N GLN A 51 6.34 3.35 1.35
CA GLN A 51 6.48 3.88 2.71
C GLN A 51 6.28 5.41 2.80
N GLY A 52 6.53 6.14 1.71
CA GLY A 52 6.20 7.55 1.56
C GLY A 52 4.96 7.81 0.71
N GLY A 53 4.25 6.75 0.29
CA GLY A 53 3.15 6.83 -0.67
C GLY A 53 1.86 7.42 -0.10
N GLY A 54 1.00 7.91 -1.00
CA GLY A 54 -0.41 8.15 -0.64
C GLY A 54 -1.14 6.84 -0.41
N ALA A 55 -1.96 6.77 0.64
CA ALA A 55 -2.64 5.55 1.07
C ALA A 55 -4.13 5.56 0.68
N PHE A 56 -4.70 4.38 0.38
CA PHE A 56 -6.10 4.27 -0.05
C PHE A 56 -7.12 4.68 1.04
N ALA A 57 -6.68 4.75 2.29
CA ALA A 57 -7.35 5.43 3.39
C ALA A 57 -6.29 6.00 4.36
N GLY A 58 -6.63 7.01 5.17
CA GLY A 58 -5.69 7.64 6.11
C GLY A 58 -4.68 8.63 5.50
N GLY A 59 -4.82 8.96 4.20
CA GLY A 59 -4.02 9.99 3.55
C GLY A 59 -2.68 9.47 3.02
N CYS A 60 -1.74 9.17 3.91
CA CYS A 60 -0.41 8.66 3.52
C CYS A 60 0.11 7.54 4.42
N ASN A 61 1.09 6.81 3.90
CA ASN A 61 2.04 6.03 4.70
C ASN A 61 3.17 6.98 5.13
N PHE A 62 3.72 6.79 6.33
CA PHE A 62 4.81 7.64 6.85
C PHE A 62 5.71 6.90 7.85
N LEU A 63 6.96 7.33 7.92
CA LEU A 63 7.89 6.97 8.99
C LEU A 63 7.72 7.90 10.19
N SER A 64 7.99 7.38 11.39
CA SER A 64 8.18 8.13 12.63
C SER A 64 9.48 7.68 13.29
N ALA A 65 10.21 8.61 13.90
CA ALA A 65 11.26 8.26 14.84
C ALA A 65 10.65 7.65 16.12
N GLY A 66 11.40 6.80 16.80
CA GLY A 66 10.99 6.11 18.02
C GLY A 66 10.03 4.93 17.81
N THR A 67 9.74 4.27 18.92
CA THR A 67 8.70 3.25 19.07
C THR A 67 7.36 3.93 19.33
N ALA A 68 6.36 3.71 18.46
CA ALA A 68 5.02 4.23 18.68
C ALA A 68 4.27 3.48 19.80
N GLY A 69 3.39 4.19 20.52
CA GLY A 69 2.53 3.60 21.54
C GLY A 69 1.39 2.75 20.94
N ASN A 70 0.54 2.19 21.80
CA ASN A 70 -0.59 1.35 21.39
C ASN A 70 -1.87 2.18 21.17
N THR A 71 -2.42 2.22 19.94
CA THR A 71 -3.70 2.87 19.61
C THR A 71 -4.94 2.17 20.18
N GLN A 72 -4.77 0.97 20.75
CA GLN A 72 -5.80 0.02 21.24
C GLN A 72 -6.78 -0.48 20.16
N SER A 73 -6.54 -0.14 18.89
CA SER A 73 -7.39 -0.48 17.74
C SER A 73 -6.70 -0.11 16.42
N SER A 74 -7.12 -0.74 15.32
CA SER A 74 -6.76 -0.31 13.97
C SER A 74 -7.46 1.02 13.67
N ARG A 75 -6.75 2.15 13.87
CA ARG A 75 -7.27 3.51 13.67
C ARG A 75 -6.18 4.46 13.21
N MET A 76 -6.59 5.53 12.52
CA MET A 76 -5.67 6.60 12.13
C MET A 76 -5.09 7.28 13.37
N TRP A 77 -3.83 7.69 13.27
CA TRP A 77 -3.18 8.52 14.29
C TRP A 77 -3.62 9.98 14.17
N THR A 78 -3.57 10.68 15.29
CA THR A 78 -3.84 12.11 15.42
C THR A 78 -2.61 12.82 15.99
N ALA A 79 -2.56 14.16 15.92
CA ALA A 79 -1.52 14.93 16.60
C ALA A 79 -1.57 14.74 18.13
N ALA A 80 -2.76 14.50 18.69
CA ALA A 80 -2.97 14.33 20.13
C ALA A 80 -2.49 12.98 20.69
N ASP A 81 -2.24 11.99 19.82
CA ASP A 81 -1.67 10.70 20.24
C ASP A 81 -0.19 10.83 20.64
N GLY A 82 0.53 11.85 20.13
CA GLY A 82 1.97 12.02 20.38
C GLY A 82 2.88 10.94 19.76
N PHE A 83 2.32 9.95 19.06
CA PHE A 83 3.07 8.81 18.52
C PHE A 83 3.99 9.16 17.34
N TYR A 84 3.67 10.22 16.58
CA TYR A 84 4.55 10.71 15.53
C TYR A 84 5.63 11.63 16.11
N LYS A 85 6.89 11.22 15.96
CA LYS A 85 8.08 12.03 16.20
C LYS A 85 8.87 12.15 14.91
N ALA A 86 9.44 13.33 14.67
CA ALA A 86 10.40 13.54 13.57
C ALA A 86 11.86 13.28 14.00
N ILE A 87 12.13 13.31 15.31
CA ILE A 87 13.42 13.02 15.94
C ILE A 87 13.14 12.24 17.23
N ASP A 88 13.91 11.19 17.51
CA ASP A 88 13.91 10.48 18.79
C ASP A 88 15.31 9.90 19.05
N GLY A 89 16.06 10.49 20.00
CA GLY A 89 17.48 10.19 20.19
C GLY A 89 18.29 10.38 18.91
N ASN A 90 19.03 9.33 18.52
CA ASN A 90 19.87 9.30 17.30
C ASN A 90 19.07 9.08 16.01
N VAL A 91 17.74 8.94 16.10
CA VAL A 91 16.88 8.66 14.94
C VAL A 91 16.21 9.93 14.46
N ARG A 92 16.29 10.21 13.16
CA ARG A 92 15.63 11.34 12.48
C ARG A 92 14.86 10.86 11.26
N ILE A 93 13.67 11.39 11.06
CA ILE A 93 12.96 11.29 9.78
C ILE A 93 13.33 12.51 8.93
N GLU A 94 13.60 12.27 7.66
CA GLU A 94 13.98 13.29 6.68
C GLU A 94 13.11 13.17 5.44
N LYS A 95 12.93 14.27 4.72
CA LYS A 95 12.39 14.31 3.34
C LYS A 95 13.02 15.47 2.57
N PRO A 96 12.90 15.55 1.23
CA PRO A 96 13.31 16.73 0.49
C PRO A 96 12.46 17.95 0.87
N GLY A 97 13.10 19.10 1.07
CA GLY A 97 12.43 20.36 1.34
C GLY A 97 12.01 21.10 0.08
N ARG A 98 11.12 22.08 0.24
CA ARG A 98 10.70 23.00 -0.84
C ARG A 98 11.77 24.03 -1.22
N THR A 99 12.66 24.34 -0.26
CA THR A 99 13.71 25.38 -0.36
C THR A 99 15.07 24.87 0.13
N SER A 100 15.19 23.59 0.45
CA SER A 100 16.37 22.98 1.07
C SER A 100 16.45 21.51 0.65
N PRO A 101 17.65 20.95 0.41
CA PRO A 101 17.78 19.59 -0.16
C PRO A 101 17.20 18.52 0.77
N TRP A 102 17.28 18.73 2.09
CA TRP A 102 16.66 17.88 3.11
C TRP A 102 16.09 18.72 4.25
N VAL A 103 14.97 18.28 4.80
CA VAL A 103 14.28 18.87 5.96
C VAL A 103 13.73 17.78 6.88
N THR A 104 13.50 18.13 8.14
CA THR A 104 12.86 17.29 9.14
C THR A 104 11.34 17.53 9.13
N PRO A 105 10.49 16.57 8.71
CA PRO A 105 9.06 16.79 8.50
C PRO A 105 8.28 16.89 9.82
N ILE A 106 7.32 17.82 9.89
CA ILE A 106 6.41 17.95 11.03
C ILE A 106 5.10 17.18 10.78
N TRP A 107 4.26 17.01 11.81
CA TRP A 107 2.99 16.26 11.73
C TRP A 107 2.11 16.68 10.53
N GLN A 108 2.12 17.97 10.22
CA GLN A 108 1.37 18.62 9.16
C GLN A 108 1.98 18.42 7.77
N THR A 109 3.30 18.22 7.65
CA THR A 109 4.00 18.12 6.35
C THR A 109 4.44 16.70 5.98
N LYS A 110 4.34 15.73 6.91
CA LYS A 110 4.72 14.31 6.71
C LYS A 110 4.02 13.59 5.55
N CYS A 111 2.88 14.11 5.08
CA CYS A 111 2.12 13.58 3.92
C CYS A 111 2.23 14.49 2.67
N LEU A 112 3.16 15.44 2.65
CA LEU A 112 3.40 16.31 1.49
C LEU A 112 4.66 15.87 0.75
N ASP A 113 4.67 16.01 -0.57
CA ASP A 113 5.85 15.81 -1.43
C ASP A 113 6.89 16.94 -1.29
N ARG A 114 7.92 16.93 -2.14
CA ARG A 114 8.94 17.99 -2.24
C ARG A 114 8.38 19.36 -2.69
N ASN A 115 7.22 19.38 -3.33
CA ASN A 115 6.54 20.59 -3.83
C ASN A 115 5.53 21.15 -2.81
N GLY A 116 5.25 20.43 -1.72
CA GLY A 116 4.20 20.76 -0.75
C GLY A 116 2.81 20.22 -1.11
N THR A 117 2.70 19.37 -2.13
CA THR A 117 1.44 18.74 -2.57
C THR A 117 1.17 17.46 -1.76
N ALA A 118 -0.07 17.24 -1.34
CA ALA A 118 -0.45 16.02 -0.63
C ALA A 118 -0.31 14.78 -1.54
N VAL A 119 0.31 13.71 -1.03
CA VAL A 119 0.52 12.48 -1.80
C VAL A 119 -0.78 11.70 -2.00
N SER A 120 -0.90 11.00 -3.15
CA SER A 120 -2.12 10.29 -3.53
C SER A 120 -1.85 8.83 -3.91
N ALA A 121 -2.71 7.93 -3.40
CA ALA A 121 -2.70 6.52 -3.76
C ALA A 121 -2.88 6.29 -5.28
N SER A 122 -3.56 7.21 -5.98
CA SER A 122 -3.92 7.09 -7.40
C SER A 122 -2.74 7.10 -8.39
N ASN A 123 -1.53 7.44 -7.95
CA ASN A 123 -0.33 7.43 -8.77
C ASN A 123 0.84 6.82 -7.97
N ALA A 124 1.40 5.70 -8.42
CA ALA A 124 2.53 5.03 -7.77
C ALA A 124 3.76 5.95 -7.61
N ALA A 125 3.98 6.89 -8.53
CA ALA A 125 5.06 7.88 -8.42
C ALA A 125 4.77 9.03 -7.44
N SER A 126 3.56 9.12 -6.87
CA SER A 126 3.23 10.09 -5.82
C SER A 126 3.68 9.56 -4.46
N LYS A 127 4.68 10.25 -3.88
CA LYS A 127 5.41 9.87 -2.68
C LYS A 127 6.03 11.10 -1.99
N THR A 128 6.26 11.01 -0.69
CA THR A 128 6.87 12.08 0.13
C THR A 128 8.39 12.07 0.11
N GLU A 129 8.98 10.98 -0.41
CA GLU A 129 10.43 10.73 -0.44
C GLU A 129 11.05 10.76 0.96
N ASN A 130 10.26 10.31 1.95
CA ASN A 130 10.69 10.21 3.33
C ASN A 130 11.76 9.11 3.50
N ARG A 131 12.65 9.31 4.47
CA ARG A 131 13.67 8.35 4.87
C ARG A 131 13.95 8.45 6.36
N VAL A 132 14.42 7.36 6.96
CA VAL A 132 15.01 7.37 8.30
C VAL A 132 16.52 7.58 8.17
N ARG A 133 17.09 8.38 9.06
CA ARG A 133 18.51 8.34 9.44
C ARG A 133 18.63 7.82 10.86
N LEU A 134 19.60 6.94 11.10
CA LEU A 134 20.13 6.65 12.43
C LEU A 134 21.61 7.04 12.46
N SER A 135 22.01 7.95 13.35
CA SER A 135 23.40 8.41 13.52
C SER A 135 24.09 7.73 14.71
N ALA A 136 25.38 8.03 14.95
CA ALA A 136 26.17 7.48 16.04
C ALA A 136 26.17 5.93 16.08
N GLY A 137 26.16 5.30 14.91
CA GLY A 137 26.38 3.86 14.79
C GLY A 137 27.85 3.51 14.98
N THR A 138 28.12 2.41 15.67
CA THR A 138 29.47 1.98 16.04
C THR A 138 29.77 0.56 15.59
N GLY A 139 31.05 0.25 15.42
CA GLY A 139 31.52 -1.05 14.97
C GLY A 139 32.89 -0.97 14.31
N SER A 140 33.14 -1.82 13.31
CA SER A 140 34.40 -1.82 12.54
C SER A 140 34.21 -2.34 11.11
N PHE A 141 35.17 -2.04 10.25
CA PHE A 141 35.30 -2.64 8.91
C PHE A 141 36.76 -3.03 8.62
N ASP A 142 36.96 -4.08 7.83
CA ASP A 142 38.28 -4.49 7.34
C ASP A 142 38.47 -3.97 5.90
N ALA A 143 39.49 -3.12 5.71
CA ALA A 143 39.78 -2.52 4.41
C ALA A 143 40.47 -3.49 3.42
N SER A 144 40.86 -4.69 3.87
CA SER A 144 41.56 -5.70 3.06
C SER A 144 40.63 -6.75 2.44
N ASP A 145 39.46 -7.00 3.02
CA ASP A 145 38.44 -7.92 2.48
C ASP A 145 37.02 -7.32 2.34
N GLY A 146 36.83 -6.06 2.74
CA GLY A 146 35.55 -5.33 2.63
C GLY A 146 34.50 -5.70 3.68
N SER A 147 34.79 -6.66 4.56
CA SER A 147 33.87 -7.10 5.60
C SER A 147 33.71 -6.07 6.71
N GLY A 148 32.65 -6.21 7.52
CA GLY A 148 32.43 -5.32 8.64
C GLY A 148 31.15 -5.59 9.42
N THR A 149 31.00 -4.89 10.54
CA THR A 149 29.77 -4.90 11.34
C THR A 149 29.58 -3.53 11.95
N ILE A 150 28.38 -2.96 11.79
CA ILE A 150 28.01 -1.66 12.35
C ILE A 150 26.63 -1.79 12.99
N SER A 151 26.47 -1.27 14.20
CA SER A 151 25.22 -1.32 14.97
C SER A 151 24.77 0.09 15.36
N TRP A 152 23.46 0.35 15.30
CA TRP A 152 22.86 1.63 15.69
C TRP A 152 21.93 1.44 16.87
N THR A 153 21.97 2.37 17.83
CA THR A 153 21.01 2.41 18.95
C THR A 153 19.84 3.34 18.62
N GLY A 154 18.62 2.83 18.70
CA GLY A 154 17.39 3.60 18.46
C GLY A 154 16.34 2.83 17.67
N SER A 155 15.16 3.45 17.52
CA SER A 155 14.00 2.82 16.88
C SER A 155 13.33 3.74 15.87
N PHE A 156 12.67 3.18 14.86
CA PHE A 156 11.74 3.89 13.98
C PHE A 156 10.47 3.07 13.74
N THR A 157 9.34 3.75 13.63
CA THR A 157 8.05 3.15 13.32
C THR A 157 7.68 3.41 11.86
N SER A 158 7.33 2.35 11.13
CA SER A 158 6.61 2.40 9.86
C SER A 158 5.10 2.41 10.14
N ALA A 159 4.43 3.49 9.73
CA ALA A 159 2.99 3.62 9.79
C ALA A 159 2.38 3.59 8.38
N PHE A 160 1.46 2.66 8.15
CA PHE A 160 0.66 2.59 6.92
C PHE A 160 -0.76 3.08 7.18
N TYR A 161 -1.45 3.49 6.11
CA TYR A 161 -2.86 3.89 6.17
C TYR A 161 -3.17 4.99 7.22
N GLY A 162 -2.32 6.01 7.30
CA GLY A 162 -2.46 7.06 8.31
C GLY A 162 -2.21 6.61 9.76
N GLY A 163 -1.64 5.41 9.96
CA GLY A 163 -1.42 4.79 11.28
C GLY A 163 -2.38 3.65 11.63
N MET A 164 -3.27 3.23 10.73
CA MET A 164 -4.18 2.10 10.99
C MET A 164 -3.45 0.76 11.17
N THR A 165 -2.30 0.56 10.53
CA THR A 165 -1.39 -0.55 10.84
C THR A 165 0.05 -0.04 10.93
N TYR A 166 0.83 -0.55 11.88
CA TYR A 166 2.20 -0.08 12.09
C TYR A 166 3.09 -1.08 12.83
N TRP A 167 4.39 -0.98 12.58
CA TRP A 167 5.45 -1.78 13.18
C TRP A 167 6.70 -0.94 13.41
N THR A 168 7.52 -1.35 14.37
CA THR A 168 8.75 -0.66 14.77
C THR A 168 9.95 -1.55 14.47
N ALA A 169 11.00 -0.99 13.85
CA ALA A 169 12.34 -1.56 13.90
C ALA A 169 13.13 -0.91 15.05
N THR A 170 13.85 -1.72 15.82
CA THR A 170 14.70 -1.30 16.94
C THR A 170 16.11 -1.87 16.77
N ASN A 171 17.10 -1.05 17.13
CA ASN A 171 18.53 -1.33 17.10
C ASN A 171 19.03 -2.03 15.81
N PRO A 172 18.97 -1.35 14.64
CA PRO A 172 19.46 -1.94 13.41
C PRO A 172 20.94 -2.34 13.46
N LYS A 173 21.28 -3.46 12.83
CA LYS A 173 22.63 -3.96 12.68
C LYS A 173 22.91 -4.34 11.24
N LEU A 174 23.97 -3.78 10.67
CA LEU A 174 24.54 -4.20 9.39
C LEU A 174 25.68 -5.18 9.65
N VAL A 175 25.74 -6.26 8.85
CA VAL A 175 26.91 -7.12 8.70
C VAL A 175 27.24 -7.21 7.21
N VAL A 176 28.49 -6.98 6.85
CA VAL A 176 29.06 -7.17 5.50
C VAL A 176 30.08 -8.30 5.58
N LEU A 177 30.05 -9.22 4.61
CA LEU A 177 30.92 -10.39 4.54
C LEU A 177 32.06 -10.18 3.53
N PRO A 178 33.16 -10.98 3.58
CA PRO A 178 34.33 -10.88 2.68
C PRO A 178 34.09 -11.17 1.18
N ASN A 179 32.84 -11.14 0.74
CA ASN A 179 32.38 -11.37 -0.63
C ASN A 179 31.36 -10.30 -1.06
N ASP A 180 31.41 -9.13 -0.41
CA ASP A 180 30.51 -7.98 -0.56
C ASP A 180 29.02 -8.24 -0.29
N THR A 181 28.60 -9.46 0.08
CA THR A 181 27.20 -9.69 0.47
C THR A 181 26.97 -9.17 1.88
N ALA A 182 25.79 -8.58 2.09
CA ALA A 182 25.48 -7.96 3.37
C ALA A 182 24.04 -8.22 3.82
N THR A 183 23.81 -8.06 5.13
CA THR A 183 22.52 -8.24 5.79
C THR A 183 22.29 -7.09 6.76
N LEU A 184 21.15 -6.40 6.62
CA LEU A 184 20.63 -5.45 7.59
C LEU A 184 19.53 -6.15 8.40
N THR A 185 19.74 -6.31 9.72
CA THR A 185 18.74 -6.83 10.66
C THR A 185 18.27 -5.74 11.62
N ALA A 186 17.11 -5.94 12.24
CA ALA A 186 16.65 -5.17 13.40
C ALA A 186 15.67 -6.01 14.23
N ASP A 187 15.45 -5.65 15.49
CA ASP A 187 14.37 -6.22 16.30
C ASP A 187 13.04 -5.58 15.93
N LEU A 188 12.11 -6.39 15.42
CA LEU A 188 10.80 -5.93 14.97
C LEU A 188 9.72 -6.21 16.02
N SER A 189 8.94 -5.18 16.32
CA SER A 189 7.78 -5.21 17.21
C SER A 189 6.63 -4.38 16.61
N GLY A 190 5.48 -4.34 17.27
CA GLY A 190 4.33 -3.55 16.81
C GLY A 190 3.01 -4.24 17.11
N TYR A 191 2.03 -4.01 16.26
CA TYR A 191 0.66 -4.48 16.49
C TYR A 191 0.13 -5.31 15.33
N GLY A 192 -0.46 -6.46 15.67
CA GLY A 192 -1.04 -7.39 14.74
C GLY A 192 -2.47 -6.98 14.41
N ALA A 193 -2.76 -6.85 13.11
CA ALA A 193 -4.03 -6.43 12.56
C ALA A 193 -4.34 -7.29 11.32
N ALA A 194 -5.62 -7.53 11.03
CA ALA A 194 -5.98 -8.29 9.83
C ALA A 194 -5.96 -7.40 8.59
N SER A 195 -5.43 -7.89 7.47
CA SER A 195 -5.60 -7.23 6.18
C SER A 195 -7.04 -7.42 5.71
N SER A 196 -7.71 -6.34 5.29
CA SER A 196 -9.05 -6.41 4.69
C SER A 196 -9.08 -7.12 3.32
N GLN A 197 -7.92 -7.55 2.80
CA GLN A 197 -7.76 -8.36 1.60
C GLN A 197 -7.72 -9.87 1.90
N ASP A 198 -7.50 -10.29 3.16
CA ASP A 198 -7.37 -11.70 3.51
C ASP A 198 -8.76 -12.36 3.70
N PRO A 199 -9.03 -13.54 3.09
CA PRO A 199 -10.30 -14.21 3.23
C PRO A 199 -10.62 -14.59 4.68
N GLY A 200 -11.73 -14.06 5.22
CA GLY A 200 -12.16 -14.32 6.60
C GLY A 200 -11.47 -13.45 7.66
N ALA A 201 -10.77 -12.39 7.26
CA ALA A 201 -10.18 -11.40 8.16
C ALA A 201 -11.19 -10.83 9.19
N ASP A 202 -10.77 -10.80 10.46
CA ASP A 202 -11.46 -10.07 11.52
C ASP A 202 -11.01 -8.59 11.52
N PRO A 203 -11.88 -7.64 11.12
CA PRO A 203 -11.53 -6.22 11.07
C PRO A 203 -11.36 -5.59 12.47
N THR A 204 -11.70 -6.30 13.55
CA THR A 204 -11.50 -5.85 14.93
C THR A 204 -10.18 -6.33 15.54
N LYS A 205 -9.43 -7.20 14.85
CA LYS A 205 -8.16 -7.74 15.34
C LYS A 205 -7.17 -6.62 15.68
N TRP A 206 -6.73 -6.60 16.94
CA TRP A 206 -5.63 -5.78 17.44
C TRP A 206 -4.90 -6.48 18.58
N GLU A 207 -3.64 -6.89 18.36
CA GLU A 207 -2.82 -7.62 19.34
C GLU A 207 -1.39 -7.06 19.40
N THR A 208 -0.68 -7.17 20.52
CA THR A 208 0.75 -6.82 20.58
C THR A 208 1.60 -7.96 20.01
N LEU A 209 2.48 -7.67 19.04
CA LEU A 209 3.40 -8.64 18.48
C LEU A 209 4.66 -8.77 19.35
N ALA A 210 5.08 -10.00 19.63
CA ALA A 210 6.31 -10.28 20.36
C ALA A 210 7.54 -9.79 19.57
N PRO A 211 8.46 -9.02 20.21
CA PRO A 211 9.69 -8.58 19.57
C PRO A 211 10.57 -9.74 19.12
N ARG A 212 11.17 -9.62 17.92
CA ARG A 212 12.11 -10.62 17.38
C ARG A 212 13.03 -10.00 16.33
N THR A 213 14.28 -10.46 16.26
CA THR A 213 15.22 -10.06 15.23
C THR A 213 14.78 -10.57 13.86
N VAL A 214 14.77 -9.71 12.84
CA VAL A 214 14.37 -10.02 11.47
C VAL A 214 15.35 -9.39 10.48
N THR A 215 15.65 -10.11 9.40
CA THR A 215 16.36 -9.55 8.24
C THR A 215 15.47 -8.55 7.50
N LEU A 216 15.77 -7.25 7.62
CA LEU A 216 15.08 -6.16 6.93
C LEU A 216 15.43 -6.10 5.44
N ALA A 217 16.72 -6.25 5.13
CA ALA A 217 17.24 -6.21 3.76
C ALA A 217 18.52 -7.06 3.64
N THR A 218 18.75 -7.58 2.44
CA THR A 218 20.02 -8.18 2.04
C THR A 218 20.59 -7.43 0.83
N PHE A 219 21.88 -7.61 0.58
CA PHE A 219 22.61 -6.95 -0.51
C PHE A 219 23.44 -7.99 -1.26
N THR A 220 23.48 -7.88 -2.59
CA THR A 220 24.40 -8.68 -3.42
C THR A 220 25.80 -8.10 -3.43
N GLU A 221 25.91 -6.77 -3.33
CA GLU A 221 27.16 -6.02 -3.32
C GLU A 221 27.04 -4.83 -2.36
N ALA A 222 27.96 -4.71 -1.41
CA ALA A 222 27.98 -3.72 -0.35
C ALA A 222 29.38 -3.13 -0.08
N ASN A 223 30.19 -3.00 -1.15
CA ASN A 223 31.54 -2.41 -1.19
C ASN A 223 31.76 -1.27 -0.17
N ILE A 224 32.30 -1.57 1.01
CA ILE A 224 32.64 -0.56 2.03
C ILE A 224 33.89 0.21 1.60
N THR A 225 33.82 1.53 1.66
CA THR A 225 34.97 2.43 1.52
C THR A 225 35.28 3.12 2.85
N ALA A 226 36.42 3.80 2.95
CA ALA A 226 36.79 4.61 4.12
C ALA A 226 35.80 5.75 4.45
N ASN A 227 34.81 6.03 3.60
CA ASN A 227 33.73 7.00 3.84
C ASN A 227 32.35 6.34 4.07
N GLY A 228 32.27 5.01 4.04
CA GLY A 228 31.03 4.22 4.00
C GLY A 228 30.70 3.70 2.59
N PHE A 229 29.41 3.45 2.30
CA PHE A 229 28.94 2.87 1.03
C PHE A 229 27.47 3.26 0.70
N THR A 230 26.99 2.85 -0.48
CA THR A 230 25.55 2.79 -0.77
C THR A 230 25.24 1.51 -1.52
N GLY A 231 24.52 0.59 -0.88
CA GLY A 231 24.19 -0.73 -1.41
C GLY A 231 22.78 -0.76 -2.01
N THR A 232 22.64 -1.44 -3.15
CA THR A 232 21.32 -1.77 -3.70
C THR A 232 20.75 -2.97 -2.94
N THR A 233 19.58 -2.79 -2.32
CA THR A 233 18.89 -3.84 -1.58
C THR A 233 18.32 -4.88 -2.55
N ALA A 234 18.42 -6.16 -2.19
CA ALA A 234 17.82 -7.25 -2.94
C ALA A 234 16.28 -7.13 -2.90
N TYR A 235 15.68 -7.12 -4.08
CA TYR A 235 14.21 -7.15 -4.25
C TYR A 235 13.83 -7.79 -5.58
N ARG A 236 14.40 -7.30 -6.68
CA ARG A 236 14.07 -7.76 -8.04
C ARG A 236 14.40 -9.25 -8.19
N GLY A 237 13.43 -10.04 -8.66
CA GLY A 237 13.58 -11.49 -8.82
C GLY A 237 13.59 -12.29 -7.51
N VAL A 238 13.36 -11.67 -6.35
CA VAL A 238 13.24 -12.38 -5.07
C VAL A 238 11.83 -12.98 -4.95
N PRO A 239 11.69 -14.32 -4.89
CA PRO A 239 10.40 -14.97 -4.65
C PRO A 239 10.00 -14.86 -3.18
N VAL A 240 8.69 -14.98 -2.89
CA VAL A 240 8.19 -15.05 -1.52
C VAL A 240 6.99 -15.98 -1.40
N GLU A 241 7.02 -16.85 -0.38
CA GLU A 241 5.91 -17.72 -0.04
C GLU A 241 4.84 -16.92 0.72
N THR A 242 3.71 -16.64 0.08
CA THR A 242 2.64 -15.80 0.65
C THR A 242 1.64 -16.59 1.49
N GLY A 243 1.53 -17.90 1.30
CA GLY A 243 0.60 -18.77 2.02
C GLY A 243 -0.86 -18.47 1.64
N THR A 244 -1.70 -18.14 2.62
CA THR A 244 -3.10 -17.76 2.42
C THR A 244 -3.32 -16.28 2.05
N GLY A 245 -2.27 -15.46 2.13
CA GLY A 245 -2.32 -14.05 1.71
C GLY A 245 -2.29 -13.91 0.17
N THR A 246 -2.46 -12.68 -0.31
CA THR A 246 -2.38 -12.35 -1.75
C THR A 246 -1.14 -12.97 -2.40
N ALA A 247 -1.29 -13.65 -3.53
CA ALA A 247 -0.17 -14.27 -4.24
C ALA A 247 0.82 -13.23 -4.79
N GLN A 248 2.11 -13.56 -4.80
CA GLN A 248 3.12 -12.75 -5.51
C GLN A 248 2.88 -12.86 -7.02
N ASN A 249 2.75 -11.72 -7.70
CA ASN A 249 2.77 -11.64 -9.14
C ASN A 249 4.22 -11.59 -9.63
N THR A 250 4.68 -12.68 -10.23
CA THR A 250 6.02 -12.86 -10.81
C THR A 250 6.07 -12.64 -12.33
N THR A 251 4.94 -12.26 -12.95
CA THR A 251 4.84 -12.07 -14.41
C THR A 251 5.02 -10.62 -14.86
N VAL A 252 5.04 -9.66 -13.93
CA VAL A 252 5.22 -8.23 -14.20
C VAL A 252 6.69 -7.84 -14.28
N SER A 253 7.01 -6.86 -15.13
CA SER A 253 8.38 -6.33 -15.24
C SER A 253 8.83 -5.75 -13.89
N GLY A 254 10.00 -6.19 -13.43
CA GLY A 254 10.56 -5.75 -12.16
C GLY A 254 9.91 -6.33 -10.90
N TRP A 255 9.19 -7.46 -11.02
CA TRP A 255 8.66 -8.24 -9.89
C TRP A 255 9.74 -8.54 -8.83
N GLY A 256 9.30 -8.76 -7.59
CA GLY A 256 10.21 -8.97 -6.48
C GLY A 256 9.56 -8.96 -5.09
N SER A 257 10.38 -9.07 -4.06
CA SER A 257 9.98 -9.08 -2.65
C SER A 257 11.10 -8.61 -1.73
N PHE A 258 10.72 -8.04 -0.58
CA PHE A 258 11.58 -7.99 0.60
C PHE A 258 11.87 -9.42 1.12
N PRO A 259 12.87 -9.62 2.01
CA PRO A 259 13.21 -10.94 2.55
C PRO A 259 12.02 -11.69 3.17
N GLN A 260 11.98 -13.02 3.00
CA GLN A 260 10.89 -13.89 3.47
C GLN A 260 10.50 -13.65 4.94
N GLN A 261 11.48 -13.60 5.85
CA GLN A 261 11.26 -13.34 7.29
C GLN A 261 10.55 -12.00 7.53
N PHE A 262 10.86 -10.98 6.75
CA PHE A 262 10.22 -9.67 6.84
C PHE A 262 8.77 -9.75 6.35
N VAL A 263 8.51 -10.35 5.20
CA VAL A 263 7.13 -10.53 4.71
C VAL A 263 6.30 -11.39 5.67
N ASP A 264 6.88 -12.40 6.30
CA ASP A 264 6.23 -13.21 7.34
C ASP A 264 5.94 -12.44 8.64
N PHE A 265 6.78 -11.47 9.01
CA PHE A 265 6.42 -10.49 10.05
C PHE A 265 5.23 -9.64 9.59
N GLN A 266 5.27 -9.12 8.35
CA GLN A 266 4.25 -8.22 7.81
C GLN A 266 2.91 -8.91 7.50
N LYS A 267 2.85 -10.25 7.46
CA LYS A 267 1.57 -10.99 7.49
C LYS A 267 0.82 -10.76 8.80
N GLN A 268 1.53 -10.61 9.91
CA GLN A 268 0.90 -10.43 11.23
C GLN A 268 0.37 -9.00 11.43
N THR A 269 1.05 -8.00 10.85
CA THR A 269 0.67 -6.57 10.88
C THR A 269 -0.44 -6.21 9.87
N GLY A 270 -0.85 -7.14 9.01
CA GLY A 270 -1.77 -6.89 7.89
C GLY A 270 -1.14 -6.10 6.73
N GLN A 271 0.20 -5.95 6.68
CA GLN A 271 0.91 -5.16 5.66
C GLN A 271 1.60 -5.99 4.56
N SER A 272 1.57 -7.33 4.62
CA SER A 272 2.44 -8.19 3.78
C SER A 272 2.51 -7.79 2.30
N SER A 273 1.36 -7.51 1.68
CA SER A 273 1.27 -7.19 0.25
C SER A 273 1.90 -5.85 -0.15
N TYR A 274 2.30 -4.96 0.76
CA TYR A 274 3.05 -3.74 0.43
C TYR A 274 4.56 -3.97 0.25
N TRP A 275 5.04 -5.19 0.51
CA TRP A 275 6.46 -5.54 0.54
C TRP A 275 6.87 -6.56 -0.54
N TYR A 276 5.97 -6.90 -1.46
CA TYR A 276 6.23 -7.65 -2.68
C TYR A 276 5.33 -7.21 -3.84
N SER A 277 5.68 -7.59 -5.07
CA SER A 277 4.81 -7.39 -6.25
C SER A 277 3.55 -8.24 -6.11
N SER A 278 2.45 -7.66 -5.64
CA SER A 278 1.19 -8.37 -5.31
C SER A 278 0.15 -8.26 -6.43
N GLY A 279 0.52 -7.73 -7.60
CA GLY A 279 -0.41 -7.30 -8.65
C GLY A 279 -1.19 -6.02 -8.30
N GLY A 280 -0.77 -5.28 -7.27
CA GLY A 280 -1.44 -4.07 -6.83
C GLY A 280 -1.12 -2.85 -7.72
N PRO A 281 -2.02 -1.86 -7.82
CA PRO A 281 -1.81 -0.67 -8.65
C PRO A 281 -0.64 0.24 -8.20
N ARG A 282 -0.06 -0.03 -7.02
CA ARG A 282 1.14 0.63 -6.49
C ARG A 282 2.37 -0.28 -6.47
N ASP A 283 2.35 -1.45 -7.11
CA ASP A 283 3.51 -2.38 -7.16
C ASP A 283 4.81 -1.70 -7.61
N ALA A 284 4.75 -0.71 -8.50
CA ALA A 284 5.91 0.07 -8.95
C ALA A 284 6.60 0.91 -7.85
N ALA A 285 5.92 1.19 -6.74
CA ALA A 285 6.45 1.90 -5.58
C ALA A 285 7.02 0.97 -4.49
N LYS A 286 6.77 -0.34 -4.59
CA LYS A 286 7.19 -1.34 -3.60
C LYS A 286 8.65 -1.79 -3.62
N PRO A 287 9.45 -1.65 -4.72
CA PRO A 287 10.86 -2.08 -4.71
C PRO A 287 11.65 -1.46 -3.56
N ALA A 288 12.42 -2.31 -2.87
CA ALA A 288 13.27 -1.87 -1.79
C ALA A 288 14.24 -0.79 -2.28
N GLY A 289 14.32 0.31 -1.53
CA GLY A 289 15.22 1.43 -1.80
C GLY A 289 16.65 1.14 -1.35
N PRO A 290 17.65 1.83 -1.92
CA PRO A 290 19.05 1.64 -1.55
C PRO A 290 19.29 2.08 -0.09
N VAL A 291 20.23 1.41 0.56
CA VAL A 291 20.71 1.79 1.89
C VAL A 291 22.06 2.47 1.74
N SER A 292 22.17 3.69 2.27
CA SER A 292 23.44 4.38 2.41
C SER A 292 23.94 4.26 3.85
N VAL A 293 25.24 4.02 4.01
CA VAL A 293 25.95 4.25 5.28
C VAL A 293 27.07 5.24 5.00
N THR A 294 27.16 6.31 5.78
CA THR A 294 28.26 7.29 5.70
C THR A 294 28.97 7.39 7.04
N PHE A 295 30.30 7.50 7.03
CA PHE A 295 31.08 7.71 8.25
C PHE A 295 31.30 9.20 8.53
N GLY A 296 31.28 9.57 9.80
CA GLY A 296 31.35 10.95 10.27
C GLY A 296 29.97 11.55 10.62
N THR A 297 30.00 12.58 11.46
CA THR A 297 28.80 13.21 12.02
C THR A 297 27.97 13.92 10.95
N PRO A 298 26.66 13.64 10.85
CA PRO A 298 25.80 14.28 9.86
C PRO A 298 25.46 15.73 10.25
N GLU A 299 25.33 16.61 9.24
CA GLU A 299 24.91 18.00 9.44
C GLU A 299 23.47 18.08 10.02
N PRO A 300 23.21 18.96 11.01
CA PRO A 300 21.87 19.12 11.59
C PRO A 300 20.88 19.75 10.60
N LEU A 301 19.85 18.99 10.22
CA LEU A 301 18.83 19.47 9.29
C LEU A 301 17.80 20.42 9.93
N PRO A 302 17.34 21.46 9.20
CA PRO A 302 16.24 22.33 9.62
C PRO A 302 14.90 21.58 9.63
N ALA A 303 13.92 22.14 10.35
CA ALA A 303 12.54 21.67 10.35
C ALA A 303 11.77 22.18 9.12
N ASP A 304 10.80 21.40 8.63
CA ASP A 304 9.94 21.73 7.48
C ASP A 304 8.83 22.74 7.83
N THR A 305 9.24 23.92 8.31
CA THR A 305 8.35 25.02 8.74
C THR A 305 7.88 25.91 7.59
N ALA A 306 8.37 25.69 6.36
CA ALA A 306 8.01 26.49 5.21
C ALA A 306 6.47 26.49 5.00
N PRO A 307 5.84 27.63 4.67
CA PRO A 307 4.37 27.76 4.63
C PRO A 307 3.73 26.66 3.79
N ILE A 308 2.81 25.90 4.39
CA ILE A 308 2.04 24.89 3.64
C ILE A 308 1.23 25.65 2.61
N VAL A 309 1.59 25.48 1.33
CA VAL A 309 0.79 25.97 0.22
C VAL A 309 -0.46 25.10 0.16
N VAL A 310 -1.44 25.46 0.99
CA VAL A 310 -2.85 25.15 0.71
C VAL A 310 -3.26 25.92 -0.53
N THR A 311 -2.79 25.45 -1.69
CA THR A 311 -3.66 25.32 -2.84
C THR A 311 -4.95 24.74 -2.27
N PRO A 312 -6.07 25.47 -2.28
CA PRO A 312 -7.29 24.94 -1.70
C PRO A 312 -7.61 23.66 -2.46
N THR A 313 -7.61 22.52 -1.77
CA THR A 313 -8.39 21.36 -2.21
C THR A 313 -9.74 21.93 -2.60
N PRO A 314 -10.14 21.90 -3.89
CA PRO A 314 -11.28 22.67 -4.35
C PRO A 314 -12.46 22.25 -3.49
N THR A 315 -12.98 23.19 -2.69
CA THR A 315 -14.03 22.92 -1.69
C THR A 315 -15.07 22.06 -2.39
N PRO A 316 -15.22 20.78 -2.00
CA PRO A 316 -15.85 19.81 -2.88
C PRO A 316 -17.26 20.32 -3.16
N THR A 317 -17.48 20.78 -4.41
CA THR A 317 -18.75 21.40 -4.80
C THR A 317 -19.82 20.37 -4.46
N PRO A 318 -20.67 20.65 -3.44
CA PRO A 318 -21.16 19.62 -2.53
C PRO A 318 -21.81 18.52 -3.36
N ALA A 319 -21.12 17.38 -3.41
CA ALA A 319 -21.32 16.40 -4.48
C ALA A 319 -22.81 16.08 -4.54
N PRO A 320 -23.50 16.31 -5.69
CA PRO A 320 -24.94 16.32 -5.75
C PRO A 320 -25.46 15.00 -5.16
N ALA A 321 -26.15 15.13 -4.02
CA ALA A 321 -26.15 14.13 -2.96
C ALA A 321 -26.31 12.71 -3.52
N PRO A 322 -25.38 11.77 -3.20
CA PRO A 322 -25.11 10.57 -3.99
C PRO A 322 -26.42 9.88 -4.37
N ALA A 323 -26.75 9.93 -5.66
CA ALA A 323 -28.08 9.65 -6.15
C ALA A 323 -28.57 8.31 -5.58
N PRO A 324 -29.68 8.30 -4.82
CA PRO A 324 -29.96 7.22 -3.88
C PRO A 324 -29.97 5.88 -4.60
N ALA A 325 -29.13 4.96 -4.11
CA ALA A 325 -28.83 3.68 -4.76
C ALA A 325 -30.13 3.03 -5.26
N PRO A 326 -30.22 2.66 -6.54
CA PRO A 326 -31.50 2.50 -7.24
C PRO A 326 -32.38 1.48 -6.53
N ALA A 327 -33.39 1.98 -5.84
CA ALA A 327 -34.15 1.22 -4.84
C ALA A 327 -34.62 -0.13 -5.40
N VAL A 328 -34.25 -1.22 -4.72
CA VAL A 328 -34.52 -2.60 -5.15
C VAL A 328 -36.03 -2.79 -5.29
N LYS A 329 -36.51 -2.77 -6.54
CA LYS A 329 -37.95 -2.74 -6.82
C LYS A 329 -38.56 -4.08 -6.48
N ALA A 330 -39.60 -4.07 -5.65
CA ALA A 330 -40.31 -5.28 -5.30
C ALA A 330 -40.85 -5.98 -6.56
N GLY A 331 -40.71 -7.31 -6.58
CA GLY A 331 -41.20 -8.14 -7.68
C GLY A 331 -42.71 -7.94 -7.89
N THR A 332 -43.15 -8.10 -9.14
CA THR A 332 -44.56 -7.92 -9.51
C THR A 332 -45.08 -9.15 -10.24
N ALA A 333 -46.16 -9.73 -9.72
CA ALA A 333 -46.81 -10.89 -10.32
C ALA A 333 -47.49 -10.53 -11.66
N LYS A 334 -47.47 -11.48 -12.61
CA LYS A 334 -48.00 -11.34 -13.98
C LYS A 334 -49.45 -10.78 -13.95
N PRO A 335 -49.73 -9.60 -14.55
CA PRO A 335 -51.03 -8.94 -14.46
C PRO A 335 -52.21 -9.81 -14.93
N VAL A 336 -53.37 -9.64 -14.27
CA VAL A 336 -54.60 -10.40 -14.52
C VAL A 336 -55.71 -9.47 -15.02
N VAL A 337 -56.62 -9.98 -15.87
CA VAL A 337 -57.78 -9.23 -16.37
C VAL A 337 -59.09 -9.99 -16.16
N LYS A 338 -60.15 -9.28 -15.76
CA LYS A 338 -61.54 -9.76 -15.74
C LYS A 338 -62.38 -8.85 -16.65
N VAL A 339 -62.84 -9.36 -17.79
CA VAL A 339 -63.72 -8.61 -18.71
C VAL A 339 -65.14 -8.62 -18.16
N SER A 340 -65.64 -7.46 -17.73
CA SER A 340 -66.97 -7.29 -17.15
C SER A 340 -68.03 -6.87 -18.16
N LYS A 341 -67.65 -6.27 -19.28
CA LYS A 341 -68.53 -6.00 -20.44
C LYS A 341 -67.78 -6.28 -21.73
N ARG A 342 -68.27 -7.21 -22.54
CA ARG A 342 -67.67 -7.53 -23.85
C ARG A 342 -67.80 -6.32 -24.78
N PRO A 343 -66.76 -5.94 -25.54
CA PRO A 343 -66.90 -4.97 -26.61
C PRO A 343 -67.71 -5.57 -27.78
N THR A 344 -68.31 -4.69 -28.58
CA THR A 344 -68.91 -5.01 -29.88
C THR A 344 -68.44 -4.03 -30.94
N SER A 345 -68.90 -4.17 -32.18
CA SER A 345 -68.65 -3.19 -33.25
C SER A 345 -69.26 -1.83 -32.94
N LYS A 346 -70.43 -1.79 -32.28
CA LYS A 346 -71.19 -0.57 -31.98
C LYS A 346 -70.90 0.01 -30.58
N LYS A 347 -70.66 -0.82 -29.55
CA LYS A 347 -70.55 -0.41 -28.13
C LYS A 347 -69.19 -0.83 -27.52
N ALA A 348 -68.62 0.06 -26.70
CA ALA A 348 -67.35 -0.17 -25.99
C ALA A 348 -67.48 -1.19 -24.85
N GLY A 349 -66.40 -1.92 -24.57
CA GLY A 349 -66.34 -2.89 -23.46
C GLY A 349 -65.79 -2.30 -22.16
N LYS A 350 -65.78 -3.10 -21.10
CA LYS A 350 -65.23 -2.77 -19.78
C LYS A 350 -64.48 -3.98 -19.24
N ALA A 351 -63.31 -3.77 -18.64
CA ALA A 351 -62.58 -4.80 -17.92
C ALA A 351 -61.86 -4.23 -16.71
N THR A 352 -61.60 -5.07 -15.72
CA THR A 352 -60.78 -4.74 -14.56
C THR A 352 -59.44 -5.45 -14.68
N ILE A 353 -58.36 -4.70 -14.46
CA ILE A 353 -56.98 -5.19 -14.38
C ILE A 353 -56.60 -5.29 -12.90
N THR A 354 -55.90 -6.36 -12.53
CA THR A 354 -55.29 -6.54 -11.21
C THR A 354 -53.79 -6.79 -11.37
N VAL A 355 -52.99 -6.10 -10.58
CA VAL A 355 -51.53 -6.24 -10.47
C VAL A 355 -51.21 -6.45 -8.99
N ARG A 356 -50.39 -7.45 -8.66
CA ARG A 356 -50.00 -7.77 -7.27
C ARG A 356 -48.48 -7.68 -7.13
N SER A 357 -48.03 -7.09 -6.03
CA SER A 357 -46.64 -7.22 -5.59
C SER A 357 -46.36 -8.68 -5.17
N THR A 358 -45.11 -9.11 -5.21
CA THR A 358 -44.66 -10.34 -4.54
C THR A 358 -44.15 -10.08 -3.13
N ALA A 359 -43.89 -8.81 -2.77
CA ALA A 359 -43.64 -8.40 -1.39
C ALA A 359 -44.97 -8.13 -0.66
N SER A 360 -45.05 -8.54 0.60
CA SER A 360 -46.20 -8.29 1.50
C SER A 360 -46.44 -6.78 1.71
N GLY A 361 -47.67 -6.42 2.11
CA GLY A 361 -48.11 -5.04 2.38
C GLY A 361 -48.23 -4.10 1.16
N THR A 362 -47.35 -4.25 0.16
CA THR A 362 -47.19 -3.29 -0.95
C THR A 362 -48.26 -3.44 -2.05
N LYS A 363 -48.91 -2.32 -2.40
CA LYS A 363 -50.01 -2.25 -3.39
C LYS A 363 -49.51 -1.55 -4.66
N PRO A 364 -49.34 -2.26 -5.81
CA PRO A 364 -48.75 -1.65 -7.00
C PRO A 364 -49.53 -0.45 -7.55
N SER A 365 -48.81 0.56 -8.02
CA SER A 365 -49.33 1.73 -8.73
C SER A 365 -48.47 2.01 -9.96
N GLY A 366 -48.99 2.67 -11.00
CA GLY A 366 -48.23 2.97 -12.22
C GLY A 366 -49.01 2.71 -13.51
N ARG A 367 -48.34 2.74 -14.67
CA ARG A 367 -49.02 2.62 -15.98
C ARG A 367 -49.08 1.18 -16.48
N ALA A 368 -50.23 0.78 -17.00
CA ALA A 368 -50.44 -0.50 -17.69
C ALA A 368 -50.95 -0.26 -19.12
N ARG A 369 -50.25 -0.82 -20.12
CA ARG A 369 -50.60 -0.77 -21.54
C ARG A 369 -51.33 -2.06 -21.93
N VAL A 370 -52.64 -1.95 -22.13
CA VAL A 370 -53.50 -3.03 -22.65
C VAL A 370 -53.40 -3.03 -24.17
N THR A 371 -52.93 -4.11 -24.77
CA THR A 371 -52.85 -4.28 -26.23
C THR A 371 -53.73 -5.43 -26.68
N ILE A 372 -54.54 -5.18 -27.71
CA ILE A 372 -55.58 -6.08 -28.22
C ILE A 372 -55.35 -6.27 -29.72
N THR A 373 -55.17 -7.52 -30.17
CA THR A 373 -54.81 -7.85 -31.56
C THR A 373 -55.68 -8.94 -32.19
N LYS A 374 -55.91 -8.82 -33.50
CA LYS A 374 -56.55 -9.84 -34.37
C LYS A 374 -55.98 -9.70 -35.79
N GLY A 375 -55.12 -10.65 -36.19
CA GLY A 375 -54.31 -10.49 -37.41
C GLY A 375 -53.48 -9.20 -37.36
N LYS A 376 -53.38 -8.49 -38.50
CA LYS A 376 -52.71 -7.18 -38.60
C LYS A 376 -53.40 -6.07 -37.77
N SER A 377 -54.64 -6.23 -37.31
CA SER A 377 -55.33 -5.21 -36.50
C SER A 377 -54.81 -5.18 -35.06
N LYS A 378 -54.28 -4.02 -34.64
CA LYS A 378 -53.80 -3.73 -33.28
C LYS A 378 -54.55 -2.51 -32.72
N LYS A 379 -55.07 -2.62 -31.49
CA LYS A 379 -55.61 -1.51 -30.70
C LYS A 379 -54.99 -1.53 -29.31
N THR A 380 -54.69 -0.36 -28.76
CA THR A 380 -53.98 -0.25 -27.48
C THR A 380 -54.62 0.84 -26.63
N VAL A 381 -54.75 0.59 -25.32
CA VAL A 381 -55.25 1.54 -24.32
C VAL A 381 -54.28 1.54 -23.15
N THR A 382 -53.84 2.73 -22.71
CA THR A 382 -53.05 2.89 -21.48
C THR A 382 -54.00 3.24 -20.34
N VAL A 383 -53.80 2.63 -19.17
CA VAL A 383 -54.52 2.97 -17.93
C VAL A 383 -53.57 3.06 -16.74
N THR A 384 -53.96 3.83 -15.73
CA THR A 384 -53.21 3.96 -14.48
C THR A 384 -53.76 2.96 -13.45
N ILE A 385 -52.89 2.07 -12.99
CA ILE A 385 -53.10 1.23 -11.81
C ILE A 385 -53.01 2.11 -10.56
N LYS A 386 -54.03 2.04 -9.69
CA LYS A 386 -53.99 2.55 -8.31
C LYS A 386 -54.37 1.41 -7.36
N ASN A 387 -53.67 1.27 -6.23
CA ASN A 387 -53.93 0.25 -5.21
C ASN A 387 -54.05 -1.19 -5.79
N GLY A 388 -53.17 -1.55 -6.74
CA GLY A 388 -53.14 -2.85 -7.41
C GLY A 388 -54.24 -3.09 -8.44
N LYS A 389 -55.11 -2.12 -8.75
CA LYS A 389 -56.25 -2.30 -9.67
C LYS A 389 -56.39 -1.15 -10.68
N ALA A 390 -57.01 -1.42 -11.82
CA ALA A 390 -57.52 -0.39 -12.74
C ALA A 390 -58.79 -0.87 -13.45
N THR A 391 -59.66 0.05 -13.86
CA THR A 391 -60.75 -0.22 -14.80
C THR A 391 -60.37 0.32 -16.18
N VAL A 392 -60.43 -0.51 -17.21
CA VAL A 392 -60.17 -0.12 -18.61
C VAL A 392 -61.46 -0.15 -19.43
N LYS A 393 -61.71 0.94 -20.17
CA LYS A 393 -62.71 1.01 -21.25
C LYS A 393 -62.10 0.34 -22.48
N LEU A 394 -62.57 -0.86 -22.83
CA LEU A 394 -62.10 -1.57 -24.01
C LEU A 394 -62.67 -0.89 -25.28
N PRO A 395 -61.87 -0.71 -26.34
CA PRO A 395 -62.34 -0.10 -27.58
C PRO A 395 -63.46 -0.91 -28.23
N LYS A 396 -64.21 -0.28 -29.15
CA LYS A 396 -65.10 -1.02 -30.08
C LYS A 396 -64.25 -1.96 -30.95
N LEU A 397 -64.72 -3.17 -31.19
CA LEU A 397 -63.97 -4.22 -31.91
C LEU A 397 -64.86 -4.89 -32.98
N LYS A 398 -64.28 -5.32 -34.11
CA LYS A 398 -65.00 -6.16 -35.09
C LYS A 398 -65.24 -7.56 -34.48
N LYS A 399 -66.38 -8.19 -34.82
CA LYS A 399 -66.85 -9.50 -34.34
C LYS A 399 -65.76 -10.60 -34.37
N GLY A 400 -65.83 -11.52 -33.42
CA GLY A 400 -64.91 -12.66 -33.26
C GLY A 400 -63.87 -12.50 -32.15
N THR A 401 -62.89 -13.40 -32.12
CA THR A 401 -61.91 -13.49 -31.01
C THR A 401 -60.68 -12.62 -31.24
N TRP A 402 -60.29 -11.86 -30.21
CA TRP A 402 -59.08 -11.04 -30.13
C TRP A 402 -58.13 -11.56 -29.04
N LYS A 403 -56.82 -11.40 -29.24
CA LYS A 403 -55.77 -11.66 -28.26
C LYS A 403 -55.51 -10.39 -27.45
N LEU A 404 -55.63 -10.43 -26.13
CA LEU A 404 -55.34 -9.31 -25.21
C LEU A 404 -54.10 -9.63 -24.36
N ARG A 405 -53.15 -8.68 -24.29
CA ARG A 405 -52.01 -8.68 -23.37
C ARG A 405 -51.95 -7.38 -22.59
N ILE A 406 -51.41 -7.42 -21.38
CA ILE A 406 -51.15 -6.25 -20.54
C ILE A 406 -49.64 -6.20 -20.28
N ALA A 407 -49.01 -5.07 -20.57
CA ALA A 407 -47.67 -4.74 -20.09
C ALA A 407 -47.79 -3.68 -18.99
N TYR A 408 -47.50 -4.04 -17.74
CA TYR A 408 -47.34 -3.10 -16.63
C TYR A 408 -45.91 -2.59 -16.63
N ALA A 409 -45.75 -1.27 -16.62
CA ALA A 409 -44.46 -0.59 -16.80
C ALA A 409 -43.60 -0.52 -15.52
N GLY A 410 -44.08 -1.07 -14.40
CA GLY A 410 -43.48 -0.88 -13.09
C GLY A 410 -43.77 0.51 -12.50
N SER A 411 -43.03 0.85 -11.47
CA SER A 411 -43.00 2.16 -10.81
C SER A 411 -41.60 2.50 -10.31
N THR A 412 -41.47 3.46 -9.40
CA THR A 412 -40.26 3.66 -8.57
C THR A 412 -40.02 2.49 -7.62
N THR A 413 -41.06 1.79 -7.15
CA THR A 413 -41.02 0.76 -6.09
C THR A 413 -41.40 -0.66 -6.55
N GLN A 414 -41.81 -0.83 -7.81
CA GLN A 414 -42.33 -2.10 -8.35
C GLN A 414 -41.73 -2.42 -9.72
N ALA A 415 -41.40 -3.69 -9.95
CA ALA A 415 -40.84 -4.17 -11.22
C ALA A 415 -41.87 -4.13 -12.37
N PRO A 416 -41.44 -4.00 -13.64
CA PRO A 416 -42.32 -4.17 -14.79
C PRO A 416 -42.76 -5.64 -14.92
N ALA A 417 -44.00 -5.87 -15.41
CA ALA A 417 -44.55 -7.23 -15.54
C ALA A 417 -45.51 -7.36 -16.74
N THR A 418 -45.38 -8.44 -17.50
CA THR A 418 -46.24 -8.72 -18.66
C THR A 418 -47.17 -9.92 -18.41
N SER A 419 -48.44 -9.78 -18.81
CA SER A 419 -49.45 -10.83 -18.62
C SER A 419 -49.31 -11.98 -19.61
N LYS A 420 -49.95 -13.12 -19.27
CA LYS A 420 -50.31 -14.13 -20.28
C LYS A 420 -51.29 -13.54 -21.31
N THR A 421 -51.46 -14.22 -22.44
CA THR A 421 -52.44 -13.81 -23.47
C THR A 421 -53.85 -14.24 -23.04
N TYR A 422 -54.79 -13.31 -23.05
CA TYR A 422 -56.22 -13.57 -22.81
C TYR A 422 -57.00 -13.57 -24.13
N LYS A 423 -58.04 -14.41 -24.23
CA LYS A 423 -58.96 -14.44 -25.38
C LYS A 423 -60.17 -13.56 -25.08
N VAL A 424 -60.40 -12.49 -25.85
CA VAL A 424 -61.58 -11.62 -25.76
C VAL A 424 -62.48 -11.87 -26.96
N LYS A 425 -63.63 -12.52 -26.76
CA LYS A 425 -64.69 -12.57 -27.77
C LYS A 425 -65.40 -11.21 -27.84
N SER A 426 -65.40 -10.61 -29.03
CA SER A 426 -66.27 -9.48 -29.40
C SER A 426 -67.48 -10.04 -30.15
N SER A 427 -68.68 -9.57 -29.79
CA SER A 427 -69.93 -9.91 -30.50
C SER A 427 -70.21 -8.92 -31.62
#